data_AF-A0A7V1ERC2-F1
#
_entry.id   AF-A0A7V1ERC2-F1
#
_cell.length_a   1.000
_cell.length_b   1.000
_cell.length_c   1.000
_cell.angle_alpha   90.00
_cell.angle_beta   90.00
_cell.angle_gamma   90.00
#
_symmetry.space_group_name_H-M   'P 1'
#
loop_
_entity.id
_entity.type
_entity.pdbx_description
1 polymer ?
#
loop_
_entity_poly.entity_id
_entity_poly.type
_entity_poly.pdbx_seq_one_letter_code
_entity_poly.pdbx_strand_id
1 'polypeptide(L)'
;MLSKRPSNEPRTQQSKLLPFLFEHIDEDQRLTVFHVGPALPETVDFFSRYRCRLHFVDLFAELPIVANEEDNPSLGRQFGDLLQLPPDTRFNICLFWDLFNFLGADAITAFLKELRPYLHSGCLAHGFSVHNLKTAQNNQLYGISEADTLRLRNRQAPLPAYAPHNQGRLKTLLSGFTFERSVLLPDSRLELLLRTNP
;
A
#
# COMPACT_ATOMS: atom_id res chain seq x y z
N MET A 1 18.80 15.12 31.11
CA MET A 1 18.78 14.01 30.14
C MET A 1 18.48 14.59 28.78
N LEU A 2 19.44 14.66 27.86
CA LEU A 2 19.20 15.15 26.51
C LEU A 2 18.35 14.10 25.76
N SER A 3 17.09 14.46 25.49
CA SER A 3 16.26 13.71 24.55
C SER A 3 16.92 13.79 23.19
N LYS A 4 17.52 12.69 22.72
CA LYS A 4 18.01 12.58 21.34
C LYS A 4 16.81 12.83 20.43
N ARG A 5 16.79 13.95 19.72
CA ARG A 5 15.88 14.11 18.58
C ARG A 5 16.09 12.89 17.69
N PRO A 6 15.03 12.16 17.29
CA PRO A 6 15.19 11.05 16.36
C PRO A 6 15.92 11.59 15.12
N SER A 7 16.96 10.89 14.68
CA SER A 7 17.71 11.24 13.48
C SER A 7 16.71 11.38 12.33
N ASN A 8 16.63 12.58 11.76
CA ASN A 8 15.73 12.88 10.64
C ASN A 8 16.26 12.35 9.31
N GLU A 9 17.35 11.57 9.33
CA GLU A 9 17.90 10.92 8.16
C GLU A 9 17.03 9.71 7.77
N PRO A 10 16.62 9.62 6.50
CA PRO A 10 15.83 8.49 6.05
C PRO A 10 16.64 7.20 6.15
N ARG A 11 16.07 6.19 6.80
CA ARG A 11 16.70 4.87 6.92
C ARG A 11 16.43 4.06 5.66
N THR A 12 17.38 3.24 5.23
CA THR A 12 17.15 2.28 4.15
C THR A 12 16.66 0.96 4.70
N GLN A 13 15.83 0.27 3.92
CA GLN A 13 15.39 -1.09 4.17
C GLN A 13 15.44 -1.90 2.89
N GLN A 14 16.02 -3.09 2.99
CA GLN A 14 15.96 -4.08 1.92
C GLN A 14 14.56 -4.68 1.84
N SER A 15 13.98 -4.63 0.64
CA SER A 15 12.77 -5.35 0.27
C SER A 15 13.14 -6.70 -0.31
N LYS A 16 12.43 -7.76 0.11
CA LYS A 16 12.60 -9.11 -0.42
C LYS A 16 11.63 -9.39 -1.56
N LEU A 17 10.51 -8.66 -1.65
CA LEU A 17 9.44 -8.97 -2.60
C LEU A 17 9.12 -7.85 -3.60
N LEU A 18 9.51 -6.60 -3.36
CA LEU A 18 9.28 -5.48 -4.27
C LEU A 18 9.95 -5.68 -5.65
N PRO A 19 11.17 -6.26 -5.77
CA PRO A 19 11.80 -6.46 -7.09
C PRO A 19 10.92 -7.25 -8.08
N PHE A 20 10.14 -8.21 -7.57
CA PHE A 20 9.27 -9.07 -8.38
C PHE A 20 8.14 -8.30 -9.08
N LEU A 21 7.80 -7.08 -8.62
CA LEU A 21 6.87 -6.22 -9.34
C LEU A 21 7.42 -5.78 -10.70
N PHE A 22 8.75 -5.76 -10.85
CA PHE A 22 9.44 -5.13 -11.97
C PHE A 22 10.13 -6.11 -12.92
N GLU A 23 10.22 -7.40 -12.58
CA GLU A 23 10.97 -8.40 -13.37
C GLU A 23 10.45 -8.62 -14.79
N HIS A 24 9.17 -8.39 -15.05
CA HIS A 24 8.51 -8.70 -16.33
C HIS A 24 7.89 -7.46 -16.98
N ILE A 25 8.52 -6.30 -16.77
CA ILE A 25 8.10 -5.07 -17.42
C ILE A 25 8.74 -5.03 -18.81
N ASP A 26 7.89 -5.08 -19.83
CA ASP A 26 8.32 -4.87 -21.21
C ASP A 26 8.76 -3.40 -21.39
N GLU A 27 9.89 -3.19 -22.09
CA GLU A 27 10.47 -1.86 -22.34
C GLU A 27 9.49 -0.94 -23.09
N ASP A 28 8.63 -1.51 -23.94
CA ASP A 28 7.64 -0.77 -24.72
C ASP A 28 6.31 -0.57 -23.97
N GLN A 29 6.10 -1.28 -22.86
CA GLN A 29 4.85 -1.21 -22.10
C GLN A 29 4.79 0.08 -21.27
N ARG A 30 3.69 0.83 -21.42
CA ARG A 30 3.37 1.90 -20.47
C ARG A 30 2.79 1.32 -19.19
N LEU A 31 3.52 1.43 -18.09
CA LEU A 31 3.04 1.05 -16.76
C LEU A 31 2.00 2.03 -16.24
N THR A 32 0.98 1.51 -15.57
CA THR A 32 0.07 2.33 -14.76
C THR A 32 0.12 1.83 -13.32
N VAL A 33 0.47 2.72 -12.40
CA VAL A 33 0.76 2.37 -10.99
C VAL A 33 -0.20 3.09 -10.07
N PHE A 34 -0.86 2.34 -9.20
CA PHE A 34 -1.61 2.87 -8.07
C PHE A 34 -0.68 2.92 -6.85
N HIS A 35 -0.49 4.11 -6.27
CA HIS A 35 0.37 4.31 -5.12
C HIS A 35 -0.44 4.91 -3.98
N VAL A 36 -0.55 4.16 -2.88
CA VAL A 36 -1.18 4.68 -1.66
C VAL A 36 -0.19 5.54 -0.90
N GLY A 37 -0.60 6.74 -0.50
CA GLY A 37 0.23 7.68 0.25
C GLY A 37 0.81 8.82 -0.60
N PRO A 38 1.59 9.71 0.03
CA PRO A 38 2.10 10.92 -0.61
C PRO A 38 3.14 10.60 -1.69
N ALA A 39 3.29 11.52 -2.65
CA ALA A 39 4.32 11.45 -3.68
C ALA A 39 5.70 11.77 -3.10
N LEU A 40 6.41 10.74 -2.64
CA LEU A 40 7.77 10.89 -2.13
C LEU A 40 8.78 11.07 -3.27
N PRO A 41 9.79 11.95 -3.12
CA PRO A 41 10.78 12.22 -4.16
C PRO A 41 11.49 10.96 -4.66
N GLU A 42 11.83 10.04 -3.75
CA GLU A 42 12.51 8.79 -4.11
C GLU A 42 11.65 7.95 -5.06
N THR A 43 10.38 7.75 -4.74
CA THR A 43 9.46 6.97 -5.58
C THR A 43 9.27 7.62 -6.95
N VAL A 44 9.13 8.95 -7.00
CA VAL A 44 9.00 9.68 -8.28
C VAL A 44 10.26 9.54 -9.12
N ASP A 45 11.45 9.69 -8.52
CA ASP A 45 12.72 9.52 -9.20
C ASP A 45 12.90 8.09 -9.74
N PHE A 46 12.61 7.08 -8.92
CA PHE A 46 12.64 5.67 -9.34
C PHE A 46 11.75 5.40 -10.54
N PHE A 47 10.49 5.87 -10.49
CA PHE A 47 9.53 5.63 -11.57
C PHE A 47 9.77 6.49 -12.82
N SER A 48 10.56 7.58 -12.72
CA SER A 48 10.97 8.39 -13.89
C SER A 48 11.79 7.60 -14.91
N ARG A 49 12.39 6.49 -14.47
CA ARG A 49 13.16 5.55 -15.30
C ARG A 49 12.26 4.65 -16.16
N TYR A 50 10.96 4.62 -15.91
CA TYR A 50 9.99 3.81 -16.63
C TYR A 50 9.03 4.70 -17.42
N ARG A 51 8.56 4.20 -18.57
CA ARG A 51 7.39 4.77 -19.24
C ARG A 51 6.15 4.48 -18.41
N CYS A 52 5.80 5.36 -17.47
CA CYS A 52 4.70 5.09 -16.54
C CYS A 52 3.72 6.25 -16.35
N ARG A 53 2.54 5.93 -15.81
CA ARG A 53 1.59 6.86 -15.21
C ARG A 53 1.41 6.48 -13.74
N LEU A 54 1.75 7.40 -12.84
CA LEU A 54 1.59 7.22 -11.40
C LEU A 54 0.30 7.88 -10.93
N HIS A 55 -0.50 7.14 -10.17
CA HIS A 55 -1.69 7.63 -9.48
C HIS A 55 -1.44 7.59 -7.97
N PHE A 56 -1.18 8.74 -7.38
CA PHE A 56 -1.03 8.88 -5.94
C PHE A 56 -2.38 9.15 -5.30
N VAL A 57 -2.77 8.33 -4.32
CA VAL A 57 -3.96 8.55 -3.49
C VAL A 57 -3.55 8.37 -2.03
N ASP A 58 -3.54 9.46 -1.26
CA ASP A 58 -3.10 9.44 0.14
C ASP A 58 -4.22 9.02 1.09
N LEU A 59 -4.61 7.74 1.03
CA LEU A 59 -5.63 7.18 1.93
C LEU A 59 -5.23 7.24 3.42
N PHE A 60 -3.95 7.44 3.73
CA PHE A 60 -3.52 7.60 5.12
C PHE A 60 -3.90 8.96 5.70
N ALA A 61 -4.01 10.00 4.86
CA ALA A 61 -4.46 11.33 5.28
C ALA A 61 -5.95 11.36 5.65
N GLU A 62 -6.72 10.38 5.16
CA GLU A 62 -8.17 10.28 5.30
C GLU A 62 -8.61 9.34 6.42
N LEU A 63 -7.65 8.78 7.19
CA LEU A 63 -7.97 7.89 8.30
C LEU A 63 -8.56 8.67 9.49
N PRO A 64 -9.55 8.11 10.21
CA PRO A 64 -10.13 6.77 10.02
C PRO A 64 -11.20 6.73 8.92
N ILE A 65 -11.13 5.72 8.05
CA ILE A 65 -12.17 5.44 7.04
C ILE A 65 -13.10 4.36 7.60
N VAL A 66 -14.24 4.79 8.15
CA VAL A 66 -15.21 3.92 8.81
C VAL A 66 -16.62 4.23 8.31
N ALA A 67 -17.51 3.23 8.37
CA ALA A 67 -18.92 3.48 8.12
C ALA A 67 -19.46 4.35 9.26
N ASN A 68 -20.14 5.44 8.91
CA ASN A 68 -20.92 6.22 9.86
C ASN A 68 -22.41 5.96 9.56
N GLU A 69 -23.18 5.59 10.58
CA GLU A 69 -24.63 5.37 10.44
C GLU A 69 -25.40 6.69 10.35
N GLU A 70 -24.83 7.78 10.86
CA GLU A 70 -25.44 9.11 10.90
C GLU A 70 -25.10 9.96 9.65
N ASP A 71 -23.95 9.71 9.02
CA ASP A 71 -23.50 10.39 7.80
C ASP A 71 -23.58 9.47 6.58
N ASN A 72 -24.46 9.80 5.63
CA ASN A 72 -24.47 9.22 4.30
C ASN A 72 -23.33 9.85 3.48
N PRO A 73 -22.19 9.16 3.35
CA PRO A 73 -22.11 8.11 2.34
C PRO A 73 -21.61 6.76 2.86
N SER A 74 -22.10 5.68 2.23
CA SER A 74 -21.56 4.33 2.42
C SER A 74 -20.06 4.28 2.13
N LEU A 75 -19.34 3.33 2.74
CA LEU A 75 -17.90 3.14 2.51
C LEU A 75 -17.53 3.05 1.03
N GLY A 76 -18.36 2.41 0.20
CA GLY A 76 -18.12 2.33 -1.24
C GLY A 76 -18.13 3.72 -1.90
N ARG A 77 -19.08 4.59 -1.55
CA ARG A 77 -19.10 5.95 -2.07
C ARG A 77 -17.94 6.79 -1.53
N GLN A 78 -17.59 6.65 -0.24
CA GLN A 78 -16.40 7.30 0.31
C GLN A 78 -15.13 6.91 -0.47
N PHE A 79 -14.89 5.61 -0.69
CA PHE A 79 -13.74 5.17 -1.49
C PHE A 79 -13.82 5.63 -2.94
N GLY A 80 -15.00 5.64 -3.57
CA GLY A 80 -15.17 6.20 -4.90
C GLY A 80 -14.75 7.68 -4.98
N ASP A 81 -15.19 8.47 -4.00
CA ASP A 81 -14.89 9.90 -3.88
C ASP A 81 -13.42 10.18 -3.52
N LEU A 82 -12.75 9.28 -2.80
CA LEU A 82 -11.32 9.37 -2.49
C LEU A 82 -10.43 8.92 -3.65
N LEU A 83 -10.82 7.87 -4.37
CA LEU A 83 -10.02 7.29 -5.44
C LEU A 83 -10.02 8.17 -6.70
N GLN A 84 -11.19 8.71 -7.09
CA GLN A 84 -11.40 9.56 -8.27
C GLN A 84 -10.61 9.10 -9.51
N LEU A 85 -10.58 7.79 -9.74
CA LEU A 85 -9.76 7.18 -10.77
C LEU A 85 -10.38 7.39 -12.16
N PRO A 86 -9.58 7.74 -13.18
CA PRO A 86 -10.09 7.83 -14.55
C PRO A 86 -10.68 6.47 -15.02
N PRO A 87 -11.86 6.45 -15.67
CA PRO A 87 -12.56 5.20 -16.03
C PRO A 87 -11.73 4.20 -16.85
N ASP A 88 -10.84 4.71 -17.72
CA ASP A 88 -10.00 3.90 -18.60
C ASP A 88 -8.68 3.43 -17.95
N THR A 89 -8.48 3.75 -16.66
CA THR A 89 -7.28 3.32 -15.93
C THR A 89 -7.30 1.81 -15.69
N ARG A 90 -6.20 1.14 -16.04
CA ARG A 90 -5.93 -0.26 -15.69
C ARG A 90 -4.55 -0.39 -15.09
N PHE A 91 -4.48 -0.65 -13.79
CA PHE A 91 -3.24 -0.75 -13.04
C PHE A 91 -2.53 -2.06 -13.31
N ASN A 92 -1.23 -1.95 -13.54
CA ASN A 92 -0.30 -3.08 -13.59
C ASN A 92 0.30 -3.36 -12.21
N ILE A 93 0.47 -2.30 -11.40
CA ILE A 93 1.08 -2.36 -10.08
C ILE A 93 0.22 -1.58 -9.08
N CYS A 94 -0.03 -2.15 -7.91
CA CYS A 94 -0.59 -1.46 -6.75
C CYS A 94 0.38 -1.49 -5.57
N LEU A 95 0.74 -0.34 -5.04
CA LEU A 95 1.59 -0.18 -3.86
C LEU A 95 0.71 0.22 -2.68
N PHE A 96 0.28 -0.77 -1.88
CA PHE A 96 -0.60 -0.57 -0.72
C PHE A 96 0.16 -0.25 0.56
N TRP A 97 1.46 -0.56 0.61
CA TRP A 97 2.29 -0.42 1.80
C TRP A 97 1.62 -1.08 3.01
N ASP A 98 1.57 -0.41 4.16
CA ASP A 98 0.96 -0.92 5.40
C ASP A 98 -0.51 -0.52 5.59
N LEU A 99 -1.20 -0.05 4.54
CA LEU A 99 -2.58 0.45 4.60
C LEU A 99 -3.53 -0.50 5.34
N PHE A 100 -3.45 -1.80 5.07
CA PHE A 100 -4.38 -2.78 5.64
C PHE A 100 -4.23 -2.98 7.15
N ASN A 101 -3.17 -2.43 7.78
CA ASN A 101 -3.08 -2.40 9.24
C ASN A 101 -3.93 -1.28 9.87
N PHE A 102 -4.52 -0.40 9.07
CA PHE A 102 -5.30 0.77 9.51
C PHE A 102 -6.76 0.75 9.05
N LEU A 103 -7.18 -0.31 8.34
CA LEU A 103 -8.55 -0.45 7.83
C LEU A 103 -9.26 -1.62 8.51
N GLY A 104 -10.50 -1.38 8.93
CA GLY A 104 -11.41 -2.44 9.36
C GLY A 104 -11.81 -3.37 8.20
N ALA A 105 -12.37 -4.53 8.53
CA ALA A 105 -12.75 -5.54 7.53
C ALA A 105 -13.71 -4.99 6.45
N ASP A 106 -14.69 -4.18 6.86
CA ASP A 106 -15.68 -3.61 5.93
C ASP A 106 -15.04 -2.53 5.04
N ALA A 107 -14.12 -1.74 5.59
CA ALA A 107 -13.37 -0.75 4.82
C ALA A 107 -12.45 -1.42 3.79
N ILE A 108 -11.75 -2.49 4.15
CA ILE A 108 -10.94 -3.28 3.19
C ILE A 108 -11.84 -3.84 2.09
N THR A 109 -12.99 -4.42 2.45
CA THR A 109 -13.94 -4.99 1.49
C THR A 109 -14.46 -3.94 0.52
N ALA A 110 -14.88 -2.78 1.02
CA ALA A 110 -15.37 -1.67 0.22
C ALA A 110 -14.27 -1.09 -0.69
N PHE A 111 -13.08 -0.84 -0.13
CA PHE A 111 -11.92 -0.35 -0.89
C PHE A 111 -11.59 -1.26 -2.08
N LEU A 112 -11.49 -2.57 -1.84
CA LEU A 112 -11.17 -3.52 -2.90
C LEU A 112 -12.28 -3.62 -3.95
N LYS A 113 -13.55 -3.50 -3.53
CA LYS A 113 -14.68 -3.49 -4.45
C LYS A 113 -14.61 -2.28 -5.39
N GLU A 114 -14.31 -1.10 -4.87
CA GLU A 114 -14.18 0.13 -5.67
C GLU A 114 -12.91 0.14 -6.53
N LEU A 115 -11.81 -0.46 -6.05
CA LEU A 115 -10.57 -0.55 -6.82
C LEU A 115 -10.64 -1.57 -7.96
N ARG A 116 -11.39 -2.66 -7.79
CA ARG A 116 -11.44 -3.82 -8.71
C ARG A 116 -11.62 -3.47 -10.20
N PRO A 117 -12.51 -2.55 -10.60
CA PRO A 117 -12.70 -2.21 -12.02
C PRO A 117 -11.45 -1.65 -12.70
N TYR A 118 -10.50 -1.13 -11.91
CA TYR A 118 -9.27 -0.50 -12.40
C TYR A 118 -8.08 -1.45 -12.40
N LEU A 119 -8.24 -2.74 -12.09
CA LEU A 119 -7.14 -3.69 -12.04
C LEU A 119 -7.01 -4.48 -13.35
N HIS A 120 -5.79 -4.60 -13.88
CA HIS A 120 -5.51 -5.52 -14.98
C HIS A 120 -5.54 -6.99 -14.51
N SER A 121 -5.84 -7.95 -15.39
CA SER A 121 -5.89 -9.41 -15.10
C SER A 121 -4.54 -10.05 -14.72
N GLY A 122 -3.50 -9.24 -14.54
CA GLY A 122 -2.19 -9.67 -14.07
C GLY A 122 -1.56 -8.64 -13.14
N CYS A 123 -2.37 -7.73 -12.57
CA CYS A 123 -1.90 -6.69 -11.69
C CYS A 123 -1.19 -7.32 -10.49
N LEU A 124 0.03 -6.87 -10.26
CA LEU A 124 0.79 -7.21 -9.06
C LEU A 124 0.53 -6.16 -7.99
N ALA A 125 0.56 -6.55 -6.74
CA ALA A 125 0.49 -5.61 -5.64
C ALA A 125 1.48 -5.95 -4.54
N HIS A 126 1.93 -4.91 -3.84
CA HIS A 126 2.86 -5.01 -2.73
C HIS A 126 2.30 -4.33 -1.50
N GLY A 127 2.58 -4.92 -0.35
CA GLY A 127 2.22 -4.34 0.94
C GLY A 127 2.96 -4.98 2.10
N PHE A 128 2.71 -4.42 3.28
CA PHE A 128 3.19 -4.90 4.57
C PHE A 128 2.01 -5.15 5.50
N SER A 129 2.07 -6.27 6.23
CA SER A 129 1.20 -6.50 7.38
C SER A 129 2.06 -6.83 8.60
N VAL A 130 1.45 -6.92 9.78
CA VAL A 130 2.17 -7.45 10.96
C VAL A 130 2.05 -8.97 11.03
N HIS A 131 3.06 -9.62 11.58
CA HIS A 131 2.98 -11.03 11.96
C HIS A 131 2.24 -11.22 13.30
N ASN A 132 2.43 -10.28 14.24
CA ASN A 132 1.83 -10.30 15.57
C ASN A 132 0.92 -9.08 15.77
N LEU A 133 -0.32 -9.30 16.20
CA LEU A 133 -1.30 -8.23 16.43
C LEU A 133 -0.94 -7.27 17.55
N LYS A 134 -0.03 -7.66 18.45
CA LYS A 134 0.51 -6.79 19.51
C LYS A 134 1.62 -5.87 19.02
N THR A 135 2.08 -6.01 17.78
CA THR A 135 3.11 -5.15 17.20
C THR A 135 2.60 -3.72 17.10
N ALA A 136 3.32 -2.78 17.70
CA ALA A 136 3.01 -1.36 17.60
C ALA A 136 3.15 -0.85 16.16
N GLN A 137 2.36 0.17 15.79
CA GLN A 137 2.53 0.84 14.50
C GLN A 137 3.93 1.44 14.37
N ASN A 138 4.55 1.28 13.20
CA ASN A 138 5.92 1.75 12.94
C ASN A 138 5.98 3.20 12.40
N ASN A 139 4.84 3.87 12.21
CA ASN A 139 4.70 5.27 11.82
C ASN A 139 5.59 5.71 10.64
N GLN A 140 5.71 4.84 9.63
CA GLN A 140 6.62 5.01 8.51
C GLN A 140 5.90 5.38 7.21
N LEU A 141 6.62 6.11 6.36
CA LEU A 141 6.35 6.28 4.93
C LEU A 141 7.43 5.51 4.16
N TYR A 142 7.04 4.93 3.03
CA TYR A 142 7.91 4.08 2.22
C TYR A 142 8.12 4.75 0.86
N GLY A 143 9.36 5.17 0.58
CA GLY A 143 9.80 5.56 -0.74
C GLY A 143 10.57 4.43 -1.41
N ILE A 144 10.54 4.35 -2.73
CA ILE A 144 11.36 3.38 -3.48
C ILE A 144 12.60 4.12 -3.96
N SER A 145 13.79 3.71 -3.51
CA SER A 145 15.04 4.24 -4.06
C SER A 145 15.59 3.36 -5.18
N GLU A 146 15.49 2.04 -5.02
CA GLU A 146 15.86 1.04 -6.03
C GLU A 146 14.87 -0.13 -5.96
N ALA A 147 14.88 -1.02 -6.94
CA ALA A 147 13.89 -2.10 -7.05
C ALA A 147 13.82 -3.01 -5.81
N ASP A 148 14.94 -3.17 -5.09
CA ASP A 148 15.08 -3.95 -3.86
C ASP A 148 15.25 -3.09 -2.60
N THR A 149 15.22 -1.78 -2.71
CA THR A 149 15.60 -0.87 -1.62
C THR A 149 14.56 0.21 -1.40
N LEU A 150 13.99 0.20 -0.20
CA LEU A 150 13.09 1.22 0.29
C LEU A 150 13.83 2.28 1.11
N ARG A 151 13.39 3.53 0.98
CA ARG A 151 13.79 4.64 1.84
C ARG A 151 12.64 4.99 2.79
N LEU A 152 12.87 4.75 4.08
CA LEU A 152 11.91 4.94 5.14
C LEU A 152 12.00 6.37 5.68
N ARG A 153 10.85 7.05 5.73
CA ARG A 153 10.70 8.35 6.39
C ARG A 153 9.73 8.20 7.56
N ASN A 154 9.89 9.00 8.60
CA ASN A 154 8.92 9.03 9.69
C ASN A 154 7.73 9.90 9.28
N ARG A 155 6.52 9.48 9.61
CA ARG A 155 5.36 10.39 9.61
C ARG A 155 5.49 11.36 10.78
N GLN A 156 4.90 12.54 10.65
CA GLN A 156 4.97 13.58 11.68
C GLN A 156 4.23 13.19 12.97
N ALA A 157 3.15 12.42 12.84
CA ALA A 157 2.34 11.91 13.95
C ALA A 157 1.91 10.47 13.69
N PRO A 158 1.66 9.67 14.74
CA PRO A 158 1.01 8.36 14.62
C PRO A 158 -0.33 8.46 13.93
N LEU A 159 -0.67 7.45 13.12
CA LEU A 159 -1.95 7.39 12.44
C LEU A 159 -3.05 6.85 13.37
N PRO A 160 -4.30 7.31 13.22
CA PRO A 160 -5.44 6.75 13.94
C PRO A 160 -5.82 5.37 13.38
N ALA A 161 -6.74 4.69 14.06
CA ALA A 161 -7.37 3.44 13.61
C ALA A 161 -6.41 2.29 13.27
N TYR A 162 -5.24 2.23 13.91
CA TYR A 162 -4.37 1.06 13.79
C TYR A 162 -5.04 -0.19 14.39
N ALA A 163 -5.45 -1.10 13.51
CA ALA A 163 -6.21 -2.30 13.80
C ALA A 163 -5.75 -3.43 12.85
N PRO A 164 -4.54 -3.99 13.07
CA PRO A 164 -3.99 -5.01 12.19
C PRO A 164 -4.82 -6.30 12.17
N HIS A 165 -4.75 -7.01 11.06
CA HIS A 165 -5.37 -8.33 10.88
C HIS A 165 -4.32 -9.43 10.93
N ASN A 166 -4.67 -10.59 11.49
CA ASN A 166 -3.79 -11.74 11.38
C ASN A 166 -3.75 -12.21 9.90
N GLN A 167 -2.69 -12.91 9.52
CA GLN A 167 -2.46 -13.28 8.12
C GLN A 167 -3.61 -14.09 7.51
N GLY A 168 -4.22 -15.02 8.27
CA GLY A 168 -5.36 -15.81 7.80
C GLY A 168 -6.57 -14.94 7.48
N ARG A 169 -6.92 -14.03 8.40
CA ARG A 169 -8.01 -13.07 8.19
C ARG A 169 -7.72 -12.13 7.03
N LEU A 170 -6.49 -11.61 6.93
CA LEU A 170 -6.11 -10.72 5.84
C LEU A 170 -6.21 -11.41 4.47
N LYS A 171 -5.80 -12.69 4.37
CA LYS A 171 -6.00 -13.50 3.15
C LYS A 171 -7.47 -13.60 2.75
N THR A 172 -8.38 -13.80 3.71
CA THR A 172 -9.82 -13.80 3.44
C THR A 172 -10.32 -12.43 2.97
N LEU A 173 -9.87 -11.34 3.61
CA LEU A 173 -10.30 -9.99 3.29
C LEU A 173 -9.80 -9.54 1.91
N LEU A 174 -8.58 -9.92 1.54
CA LEU A 174 -8.00 -9.63 0.23
C LEU A 174 -8.38 -10.67 -0.84
N SER A 175 -9.61 -11.21 -0.79
CA SER A 175 -10.07 -12.31 -1.66
C SER A 175 -10.04 -12.02 -3.17
N GLY A 176 -9.92 -10.75 -3.59
CA GLY A 176 -9.66 -10.37 -5.00
C GLY A 176 -8.21 -10.58 -5.45
N PHE A 177 -7.33 -10.98 -4.53
CA PHE A 177 -5.92 -11.23 -4.77
C PHE A 177 -5.51 -12.62 -4.28
N THR A 178 -4.60 -13.24 -5.02
CA THR A 178 -3.83 -14.40 -4.59
C THR A 178 -2.54 -13.92 -3.93
N PHE A 179 -2.18 -14.53 -2.80
CA PHE A 179 -0.91 -14.29 -2.13
C PHE A 179 0.17 -15.14 -2.80
N GLU A 180 0.89 -14.56 -3.76
CA GLU A 180 2.00 -15.20 -4.46
C GLU A 180 3.12 -15.57 -3.48
N ARG A 181 3.54 -14.59 -2.66
CA ARG A 181 4.60 -14.77 -1.65
C ARG A 181 4.35 -13.93 -0.43
N SER A 182 4.83 -14.41 0.71
CA SER A 182 4.89 -13.64 1.96
C SER A 182 6.18 -13.98 2.69
N VAL A 183 6.90 -12.96 3.14
CA VAL A 183 8.19 -13.10 3.83
C VAL A 183 8.13 -12.40 5.17
N LEU A 184 8.48 -13.11 6.24
CA LEU A 184 8.66 -12.53 7.56
C LEU A 184 9.99 -11.77 7.61
N LEU A 185 9.90 -10.47 7.91
CA LEU A 185 11.06 -9.60 8.08
C LEU A 185 11.55 -9.63 9.54
N PRO A 186 12.83 -9.24 9.79
CA PRO A 186 13.39 -9.22 11.14
C PRO A 186 12.65 -8.30 12.13
N ASP A 187 11.90 -7.33 11.63
CA ASP A 187 11.10 -6.39 12.43
C ASP A 187 9.66 -6.87 12.68
N SER A 188 9.39 -8.16 12.49
CA SER A 188 8.08 -8.81 12.71
C SER A 188 6.97 -8.34 11.76
N ARG A 189 7.30 -7.67 10.67
CA ARG A 189 6.37 -7.44 9.56
C ARG A 189 6.42 -8.57 8.55
N LEU A 190 5.28 -8.83 7.93
CA LEU A 190 5.19 -9.64 6.73
C LEU A 190 5.23 -8.69 5.53
N GLU A 191 6.18 -8.93 4.64
CA GLU A 191 6.15 -8.37 3.30
C GLU A 191 5.29 -9.27 2.41
N LEU A 192 4.43 -8.67 1.60
CA LEU A 192 3.42 -9.36 0.81
C LEU A 192 3.62 -9.05 -0.69
N LEU A 193 3.64 -10.10 -1.50
CA LEU A 193 3.45 -10.02 -2.95
C LEU A 193 2.12 -10.65 -3.29
N LEU A 194 1.28 -9.88 -3.97
CA LEU A 194 -0.07 -10.25 -4.34
C LEU A 194 -0.22 -10.19 -5.85
N ARG A 195 -1.13 -11.00 -6.40
CA ARG A 195 -1.56 -10.94 -7.80
C ARG A 195 -3.08 -10.93 -7.84
N THR A 196 -3.67 -10.08 -8.67
CA THR A 196 -5.11 -10.14 -8.91
C THR A 196 -5.52 -11.51 -9.41
N ASN A 197 -6.66 -12.01 -8.92
CA ASN A 197 -7.19 -13.25 -9.43
C ASN A 197 -7.58 -13.10 -10.92
N PRO A 198 -7.39 -14.16 -11.72
CA PRO A 198 -7.83 -14.18 -13.12
C PRO A 198 -9.35 -14.05 -13.26
#